data_AF-A0A7K6RFV9-F1
#
_entry.id   AF-A0A7K6RFV9-F1
#
_cell.length_a   1.000
_cell.length_b   1.000
_cell.length_c   1.000
_cell.angle_alpha   90.00
_cell.angle_beta   90.00
_cell.angle_gamma   90.00
#
_symmetry.space_group_name_H-M   'P 1'
#
loop_
_entity.id
_entity.type
_entity.pdbx_description
1 polymer ?
#
loop_
_entity_poly.entity_id
_entity_poly.type
_entity_poly.pdbx_seq_one_letter_code
_entity_poly.pdbx_strand_id
1 'polypeptide(L)'
;EEQSLKERLLKSIALCRKELDVLRRELQVEPFEAEEEGTILQVEKSLRTRVEVLLKQKRDRKQELKNLQEQDRDLCDILCAAPFCIDGGAVPSLQDLDRYRRHLASLSAEKERRREEFVSCKRQIILLMEELDHSPDSSFERDVVCEDEEAFCLSVDNIAALQSLQQQVGQRAGAREPSAA
;
A
#
# COMPACT_ATOMS: atom_id res chain seq x y z
N GLU A 1 -44.27 34.16 -11.27
CA GLU A 1 -42.82 33.86 -11.14
C GLU A 1 -42.49 33.09 -9.86
N GLU A 2 -42.96 33.56 -8.71
CA GLU A 2 -42.70 32.93 -7.39
C GLU A 2 -43.13 31.45 -7.29
N GLN A 3 -44.28 31.10 -7.86
CA GLN A 3 -44.82 29.72 -7.81
C GLN A 3 -43.95 28.73 -8.60
N SER A 4 -43.42 29.16 -9.74
CA SER A 4 -42.45 28.38 -10.54
C SER A 4 -41.13 28.18 -9.79
N LEU A 5 -40.64 29.21 -9.10
CA LEU A 5 -39.45 29.10 -8.26
C LEU A 5 -39.64 28.09 -7.13
N LYS A 6 -40.78 28.16 -6.44
CA LYS A 6 -41.12 27.21 -5.35
C LYS A 6 -41.15 25.77 -5.85
N GLU A 7 -41.79 25.50 -7.00
CA GLU A 7 -41.83 24.16 -7.60
C GLU A 7 -40.45 23.64 -7.97
N ARG A 8 -39.59 24.49 -8.55
CA ARG A 8 -38.21 24.13 -8.88
C ARG A 8 -37.40 23.77 -7.64
N LEU A 9 -37.53 24.53 -6.55
CA LEU A 9 -36.84 24.23 -5.29
C LEU A 9 -37.31 22.91 -4.69
N LEU A 10 -38.63 22.65 -4.68
CA LEU A 10 -39.17 21.38 -4.18
C LEU A 10 -38.67 20.16 -4.99
N LYS A 11 -38.58 20.29 -6.32
CA LYS A 11 -37.98 19.25 -7.18
C LYS A 11 -36.50 19.05 -6.86
N SER A 12 -35.74 20.13 -6.69
CA SER A 12 -34.32 20.06 -6.32
C SER A 12 -34.11 19.35 -4.98
N ILE A 13 -34.91 19.71 -3.97
CA ILE A 13 -34.91 19.07 -2.64
C ILE A 13 -35.15 17.55 -2.77
N ALA A 14 -36.17 17.15 -3.54
CA ALA A 14 -36.50 15.74 -3.72
C ALA A 14 -35.35 14.95 -4.39
N LEU A 15 -34.68 15.55 -5.38
CA LEU A 15 -33.50 14.95 -6.01
C LEU A 15 -32.32 14.84 -5.03
N CYS A 16 -32.02 15.91 -4.29
CA CYS A 16 -30.94 15.92 -3.32
C CYS A 16 -31.15 14.88 -2.22
N ARG A 17 -32.37 14.72 -1.70
CA ARG A 17 -32.69 13.68 -0.70
C ARG A 17 -32.42 12.27 -1.25
N LYS A 18 -32.91 11.98 -2.46
CA LYS A 18 -32.68 10.69 -3.12
C LYS A 18 -31.18 10.41 -3.32
N GLU A 19 -30.42 11.42 -3.74
CA GLU A 19 -28.97 11.31 -3.94
C GLU A 19 -28.24 11.09 -2.61
N LEU A 20 -28.61 11.81 -1.55
CA LEU A 20 -28.07 11.60 -0.20
C LEU A 20 -28.33 10.16 0.28
N ASP A 21 -29.51 9.60 0.05
CA ASP A 21 -29.82 8.22 0.46
C ASP A 21 -28.98 7.18 -0.28
N VAL A 22 -28.63 7.44 -1.54
CA VAL A 22 -27.69 6.59 -2.30
C VAL A 22 -26.29 6.73 -1.72
N LEU A 23 -25.80 7.97 -1.56
CA LEU A 23 -24.44 8.23 -1.08
C LEU A 23 -24.21 7.72 0.34
N ARG A 24 -25.21 7.83 1.23
CA ARG A 24 -25.15 7.31 2.60
C ARG A 24 -24.99 5.79 2.61
N ARG A 25 -25.76 5.07 1.78
CA ARG A 25 -25.64 3.62 1.65
C ARG A 25 -24.29 3.20 1.08
N GLU A 26 -23.80 3.88 0.05
CA GLU A 26 -22.49 3.60 -0.54
C GLU A 26 -21.34 3.89 0.44
N LEU A 27 -21.40 5.01 1.17
CA LEU A 27 -20.36 5.42 2.11
C LEU A 27 -20.47 4.76 3.48
N GLN A 28 -21.56 4.04 3.75
CA GLN A 28 -21.92 3.46 5.04
C GLN A 28 -21.91 4.53 6.15
N VAL A 29 -22.45 5.70 5.85
CA VAL A 29 -22.54 6.83 6.79
C VAL A 29 -23.94 6.85 7.40
N GLU A 30 -24.00 6.96 8.72
CA GLU A 30 -25.25 7.00 9.45
C GLU A 30 -26.19 8.10 8.92
N PRO A 31 -27.51 7.82 8.85
CA PRO A 31 -28.50 8.84 8.57
C PRO A 31 -28.36 9.94 9.61
N PHE A 32 -28.14 11.16 9.16
CA PHE A 32 -28.24 12.31 10.05
C PHE A 32 -29.67 12.81 10.02
N GLU A 33 -30.27 12.89 11.20
CA GLU A 33 -31.49 13.63 11.46
C GLU A 33 -31.11 15.11 11.53
N ALA A 34 -31.08 15.80 10.38
CA ALA A 34 -31.21 17.25 10.43
C ALA A 34 -32.71 17.48 10.57
N GLU A 35 -33.16 18.09 11.66
CA GLU A 35 -34.43 18.80 11.60
C GLU A 35 -34.32 19.77 10.41
N GLU A 36 -35.17 19.59 9.40
CA GLU A 36 -35.20 20.44 8.21
C GLU A 36 -35.82 21.80 8.59
N GLU A 37 -35.14 22.52 9.47
CA GLU A 37 -35.56 23.83 9.94
C GLU A 37 -35.13 24.91 8.96
N GLY A 38 -36.07 25.81 8.66
CA GLY A 38 -35.82 26.98 7.83
C GLY A 38 -36.69 27.03 6.57
N THR A 39 -36.42 28.04 5.75
CA THR A 39 -37.13 28.26 4.50
C THR A 39 -36.78 27.19 3.45
N ILE A 40 -37.66 26.98 2.48
CA ILE A 40 -37.44 26.04 1.36
C ILE A 40 -36.07 26.28 0.68
N LEU A 41 -35.66 27.55 0.53
CA LEU A 41 -34.36 27.90 -0.06
C LEU A 41 -33.18 27.49 0.83
N GLN A 42 -33.30 27.64 2.15
CA GLN A 42 -32.26 27.23 3.11
C GLN A 42 -32.13 25.70 3.17
N VAL A 43 -33.25 24.99 3.19
CA VAL A 43 -33.29 23.52 3.16
C VAL A 43 -32.64 23.01 1.88
N GLU A 44 -33.02 23.56 0.72
CA GLU A 44 -32.44 23.18 -0.58
C GLU A 44 -30.93 23.40 -0.63
N LYS A 45 -30.46 24.58 -0.19
CA LYS A 45 -29.04 24.91 -0.13
C LYS A 45 -28.28 23.95 0.79
N SER A 46 -28.83 23.65 1.97
CA SER A 46 -28.22 22.73 2.94
C SER A 46 -28.05 21.33 2.36
N LEU A 47 -29.11 20.80 1.74
CA LEU A 47 -29.10 19.48 1.11
C LEU A 47 -28.07 19.40 -0.01
N ARG A 48 -27.99 20.43 -0.87
CA ARG A 48 -27.02 20.47 -1.98
C ARG A 48 -25.58 20.48 -1.47
N THR A 49 -25.25 21.34 -0.51
CA THR A 49 -23.93 21.37 0.14
C THR A 49 -23.57 19.99 0.70
N ARG A 50 -24.55 19.30 1.31
CA ARG A 50 -24.31 17.98 1.87
C ARG A 50 -24.05 16.92 0.80
N VAL A 51 -24.78 16.94 -0.31
CA VAL A 51 -24.52 16.07 -1.47
C VAL A 51 -23.09 16.28 -1.95
N GLU A 52 -22.66 17.53 -2.12
CA GLU A 52 -21.30 17.86 -2.55
C GLU A 52 -20.22 17.31 -1.60
N VAL A 53 -20.44 17.43 -0.28
CA VAL A 53 -19.54 16.87 0.74
C VAL A 53 -19.44 15.34 0.63
N LEU A 54 -20.57 14.62 0.53
CA LEU A 54 -20.54 13.17 0.43
C LEU A 54 -19.96 12.69 -0.91
N LEU A 55 -20.26 13.38 -2.01
CA LEU A 55 -19.62 13.10 -3.31
C LEU A 55 -18.11 13.30 -3.24
N LYS A 56 -17.64 14.34 -2.55
CA LYS A 56 -16.22 14.55 -2.31
C LYS A 56 -15.63 13.40 -1.52
N GLN A 57 -16.24 13.01 -0.40
CA GLN A 57 -15.78 11.87 0.40
C GLN A 57 -15.71 10.58 -0.43
N LYS A 58 -16.71 10.30 -1.27
CA LYS A 58 -16.69 9.14 -2.18
C LYS A 58 -15.51 9.17 -3.14
N ARG A 59 -15.25 10.32 -3.77
CA ARG A 59 -14.10 10.49 -4.66
C ARG A 59 -12.78 10.31 -3.92
N ASP A 60 -12.65 10.95 -2.75
CA ASP A 60 -11.43 10.91 -1.95
C ASP A 60 -11.11 9.48 -1.53
N ARG A 61 -12.09 8.70 -1.03
CA ARG A 61 -11.91 7.29 -0.65
C ARG A 61 -11.52 6.40 -1.83
N LYS A 62 -12.13 6.61 -3.01
CA LYS A 62 -11.77 5.84 -4.22
C LYS A 62 -10.38 6.19 -4.72
N GLN A 63 -10.01 7.47 -4.70
CA GLN A 63 -8.69 7.91 -5.10
C GLN A 63 -7.61 7.40 -4.14
N GLU A 64 -7.89 7.42 -2.83
CA GLU A 64 -7.00 6.86 -1.84
C GLU A 64 -6.77 5.36 -2.08
N LEU A 65 -7.83 4.58 -2.29
CA LEU A 65 -7.69 3.16 -2.61
C LEU A 65 -6.81 2.93 -3.84
N LYS A 66 -7.01 3.70 -4.90
CA LYS A 66 -6.19 3.59 -6.10
C LYS A 66 -4.69 3.83 -5.79
N ASN A 67 -4.39 4.87 -5.02
CA ASN A 67 -3.01 5.17 -4.63
C ASN A 67 -2.41 4.06 -3.75
N LEU A 68 -3.20 3.51 -2.82
CA LEU A 68 -2.78 2.39 -1.97
C LEU A 68 -2.49 1.13 -2.81
N GLN A 69 -3.33 0.83 -3.80
CA GLN A 69 -3.12 -0.29 -4.73
C GLN A 69 -1.92 -0.12 -5.67
N GLU A 70 -1.57 1.11 -6.02
CA GLU A 70 -0.34 1.40 -6.77
C GLU A 70 0.89 1.09 -5.90
N GLN A 71 0.92 1.62 -4.66
CA GLN A 71 2.01 1.34 -3.71
C GLN A 71 2.14 -0.16 -3.37
N ASP A 72 1.02 -0.87 -3.24
CA ASP A 72 1.00 -2.30 -2.96
C ASP A 72 1.67 -3.11 -4.07
N ARG A 73 1.35 -2.77 -5.33
CA ARG A 73 1.96 -3.42 -6.50
C ARG A 73 3.47 -3.20 -6.53
N ASP A 74 3.92 -1.97 -6.33
CA ASP A 74 5.34 -1.63 -6.31
C ASP A 74 6.10 -2.41 -5.21
N LEU A 75 5.52 -2.49 -4.00
CA LEU A 75 6.12 -3.25 -2.91
C LEU A 75 6.09 -4.76 -3.16
N CYS A 76 4.99 -5.28 -3.70
CA CYS A 76 4.84 -6.70 -4.01
C CYS A 76 5.79 -7.15 -5.11
N ASP A 77 6.05 -6.31 -6.12
CA ASP A 77 7.03 -6.60 -7.17
C ASP A 77 8.44 -6.73 -6.59
N ILE A 78 8.82 -5.85 -5.65
CA ILE A 78 10.14 -5.90 -4.97
C ILE A 78 10.26 -7.10 -4.02
N LEU A 79 9.20 -7.38 -3.27
CA LEU A 79 9.17 -8.47 -2.27
C LEU A 79 8.85 -9.83 -2.91
N CYS A 80 8.56 -9.85 -4.21
CA CYS A 80 8.08 -10.99 -4.95
C CYS A 80 6.86 -11.64 -4.22
N ALA A 81 5.88 -10.82 -3.80
CA ALA A 81 4.70 -11.19 -3.01
C ALA A 81 3.38 -10.98 -3.77
N ALA A 82 2.26 -11.50 -3.25
CA ALA A 82 0.95 -11.34 -3.86
C ALA A 82 0.25 -10.04 -3.37
N PRO A 83 -0.32 -9.22 -4.27
CA PRO A 83 -1.04 -8.01 -3.90
C PRO A 83 -2.24 -8.27 -2.98
N PHE A 84 -2.51 -7.32 -2.08
CA PHE A 84 -3.67 -7.35 -1.20
C PHE A 84 -4.93 -6.88 -1.93
N CYS A 85 -6.01 -7.65 -1.76
CA CYS A 85 -7.27 -7.42 -2.45
C CYS A 85 -8.39 -7.03 -1.47
N ILE A 86 -9.10 -5.97 -1.82
CA ILE A 86 -10.43 -5.64 -1.30
C ILE A 86 -11.38 -5.48 -2.49
N ASP A 87 -12.68 -5.52 -2.26
CA ASP A 87 -13.68 -5.34 -3.33
C ASP A 87 -13.51 -3.97 -4.03
N GLY A 88 -12.92 -3.99 -5.22
CA GLY A 88 -12.61 -2.79 -6.02
C GLY A 88 -13.82 -2.18 -6.74
N GLY A 89 -14.96 -2.89 -6.79
CA GLY A 89 -16.18 -2.38 -7.41
C GLY A 89 -16.94 -1.38 -6.52
N ALA A 90 -16.82 -1.55 -5.20
CA ALA A 90 -17.52 -0.75 -4.21
C ALA A 90 -16.75 0.51 -3.78
N VAL A 91 -17.42 1.42 -3.05
CA VAL A 91 -16.73 2.49 -2.32
C VAL A 91 -16.12 1.86 -1.07
N PRO A 92 -14.81 1.97 -0.84
CA PRO A 92 -14.20 1.33 0.33
C PRO A 92 -14.68 1.99 1.62
N SER A 93 -14.89 1.19 2.66
CA SER A 93 -15.16 1.73 3.99
C SER A 93 -13.87 2.31 4.60
N LEU A 94 -14.01 3.11 5.66
CA LEU A 94 -12.84 3.59 6.40
C LEU A 94 -12.04 2.43 7.01
N GLN A 95 -12.71 1.34 7.39
CA GLN A 95 -12.07 0.15 7.93
C GLN A 95 -11.28 -0.60 6.85
N ASP A 96 -11.79 -0.66 5.62
CA ASP A 96 -11.07 -1.28 4.50
C ASP A 96 -9.79 -0.51 4.18
N LEU A 97 -9.88 0.83 4.10
CA LEU A 97 -8.72 1.69 3.90
C LEU A 97 -7.71 1.54 5.03
N ASP A 98 -8.15 1.47 6.29
CA ASP A 98 -7.26 1.25 7.43
C ASP A 98 -6.55 -0.11 7.38
N ARG A 99 -7.27 -1.18 7.04
CA ARG A 99 -6.66 -2.52 6.83
C ARG A 99 -5.60 -2.46 5.74
N TYR A 100 -5.89 -1.78 4.64
CA TYR A 100 -4.96 -1.61 3.53
C TYR A 100 -3.71 -0.81 3.94
N ARG A 101 -3.87 0.30 4.67
CA ARG A 101 -2.73 1.08 5.21
C ARG A 101 -1.85 0.25 6.15
N ARG A 102 -2.45 -0.55 7.02
CA ARG A 102 -1.70 -1.46 7.91
C ARG A 102 -0.95 -2.54 7.13
N HIS A 103 -1.56 -3.08 6.08
CA HIS A 103 -0.89 -4.02 5.18
C HIS A 103 0.35 -3.40 4.54
N LEU A 104 0.22 -2.21 3.93
CA LEU A 104 1.35 -1.49 3.33
C LEU A 104 2.44 -1.16 4.36
N ALA A 105 2.07 -0.75 5.57
CA ALA A 105 3.04 -0.50 6.63
C ALA A 105 3.84 -1.76 6.98
N SER A 106 3.18 -2.93 7.00
CA SER A 106 3.85 -4.22 7.20
C SER A 106 4.76 -4.59 6.04
N LEU A 107 4.34 -4.38 4.78
CA LEU A 107 5.17 -4.66 3.61
C LEU A 107 6.40 -3.75 3.57
N SER A 108 6.23 -2.45 3.85
CA SER A 108 7.34 -1.51 3.92
C SER A 108 8.33 -1.89 5.01
N ALA A 109 7.86 -2.26 6.20
CA ALA A 109 8.74 -2.72 7.27
C ALA A 109 9.51 -4.00 6.89
N GLU A 110 8.85 -4.95 6.22
CA GLU A 110 9.49 -6.17 5.74
C GLU A 110 10.50 -5.91 4.62
N LYS A 111 10.22 -4.97 3.71
CA LYS A 111 11.18 -4.51 2.70
C LYS A 111 12.43 -3.94 3.35
N GLU A 112 12.29 -3.01 4.30
CA GLU A 112 13.44 -2.44 5.00
C GLU A 112 14.23 -3.52 5.74
N ARG A 113 13.55 -4.43 6.45
CA ARG A 113 14.19 -5.56 7.14
C ARG A 113 15.01 -6.43 6.18
N ARG A 114 14.44 -6.83 5.04
CA ARG A 114 15.14 -7.65 4.02
C ARG A 114 16.27 -6.88 3.34
N ARG A 115 16.11 -5.57 3.13
CA ARG A 115 17.16 -4.72 2.56
C ARG A 115 18.35 -4.62 3.51
N GLU A 116 18.11 -4.37 4.80
CA GLU A 116 19.16 -4.36 5.82
C GLU A 116 19.88 -5.71 5.90
N GLU A 117 19.12 -6.80 5.90
CA GLU A 117 19.65 -8.16 5.89
C GLU A 117 20.52 -8.41 4.65
N PHE A 118 20.05 -8.02 3.47
CA PHE A 118 20.80 -8.14 2.22
C PHE A 118 22.12 -7.36 2.26
N VAL A 119 22.07 -6.08 2.64
CA VAL A 119 23.26 -5.22 2.69
C VAL A 119 24.27 -5.74 3.70
N SER A 120 23.82 -6.20 4.87
CA SER A 120 24.69 -6.78 5.88
C SER A 120 25.36 -8.06 5.39
N CYS A 121 24.59 -8.99 4.81
CA CYS A 121 25.11 -10.24 4.28
C CYS A 121 26.07 -10.02 3.10
N LYS A 122 25.71 -9.14 2.15
CA LYS A 122 26.56 -8.77 1.00
C LYS A 122 27.93 -8.29 1.46
N ARG A 123 27.98 -7.37 2.43
CA ARG A 123 29.25 -6.88 2.98
C ARG A 123 30.10 -8.00 3.58
N GLN A 124 29.48 -8.89 4.36
CA GLN A 124 30.19 -10.02 4.95
C GLN A 124 30.71 -11.01 3.90
N ILE A 125 29.91 -11.30 2.88
CA ILE A 125 30.29 -12.18 1.77
C ILE A 125 31.49 -11.61 1.03
N ILE A 126 31.47 -10.32 0.69
CA ILE A 126 32.58 -9.64 -0.01
C ILE A 126 33.87 -9.76 0.81
N LEU A 127 33.83 -9.44 2.11
CA LEU A 127 35.01 -9.54 2.98
C LEU A 127 35.58 -10.96 3.03
N LEU A 128 34.72 -11.97 3.22
CA LEU A 128 35.17 -13.37 3.27
C LEU A 128 35.72 -13.84 1.92
N MET A 129 35.14 -13.38 0.81
CA MET A 129 35.63 -13.70 -0.53
C MET A 129 37.01 -13.06 -0.79
N GLU A 130 37.22 -11.83 -0.35
CA GLU A 130 38.52 -11.15 -0.39
C GLU A 130 39.56 -11.89 0.46
N GLU A 131 39.24 -12.29 1.70
CA GLU A 131 40.13 -13.10 2.56
C GLU A 131 40.50 -14.45 1.94
N LEU A 132 39.58 -15.02 1.15
CA LEU A 132 39.79 -16.28 0.46
C LEU A 132 40.53 -16.16 -0.88
N ASP A 133 40.82 -14.94 -1.35
CA ASP A 133 41.22 -14.66 -2.75
C ASP A 133 40.26 -15.35 -3.76
N HIS A 134 38.96 -15.37 -3.43
CA HIS A 134 37.91 -16.05 -4.20
C HIS A 134 37.11 -15.03 -5.02
N SER A 135 37.04 -15.22 -6.33
CA SER A 135 36.17 -14.44 -7.21
C SER A 135 34.76 -15.04 -7.28
N PRO A 136 33.71 -14.24 -7.54
CA PRO A 136 32.36 -14.78 -7.72
C PRO A 136 32.29 -15.74 -8.92
N ASP A 137 31.94 -17.00 -8.66
CA ASP A 137 31.99 -18.08 -9.66
C ASP A 137 30.61 -18.45 -10.21
N SER A 138 29.55 -18.18 -9.44
CA SER A 138 28.16 -18.40 -9.86
C SER A 138 27.50 -17.11 -10.35
N SER A 139 26.43 -17.24 -11.14
CA SER A 139 25.61 -16.07 -11.52
C SER A 139 25.08 -15.36 -10.29
N PHE A 140 24.59 -16.12 -9.30
CA PHE A 140 24.06 -15.56 -8.07
C PHE A 140 25.13 -14.80 -7.24
N GLU A 141 26.35 -15.32 -7.13
CA GLU A 141 27.45 -14.60 -6.49
C GLU A 141 27.76 -13.28 -7.19
N ARG A 142 27.76 -13.26 -8.53
CA ARG A 142 27.94 -12.03 -9.30
C ARG A 142 26.79 -11.05 -9.08
N ASP A 143 25.56 -11.53 -9.07
CA ASP A 143 24.37 -10.70 -8.81
C ASP A 143 24.43 -10.09 -7.39
N VAL A 144 24.92 -10.83 -6.40
CA VAL A 144 25.07 -10.33 -5.03
C VAL A 144 26.22 -9.34 -4.90
N VAL A 145 27.40 -9.68 -5.43
CA VAL A 145 28.65 -8.94 -5.18
C VAL A 145 28.84 -7.76 -6.13
N CYS A 146 28.54 -7.95 -7.41
CA CYS A 146 28.92 -7.01 -8.48
C CYS A 146 27.78 -6.06 -8.88
N GLU A 147 26.52 -6.47 -8.77
CA GLU A 147 25.38 -5.65 -9.19
C GLU A 147 24.94 -4.63 -8.11
N ASP A 148 24.11 -3.69 -8.54
CA ASP A 148 23.52 -2.66 -7.67
C ASP A 148 22.60 -3.28 -6.60
N GLU A 149 22.65 -2.75 -5.39
CA GLU A 149 21.83 -3.25 -4.29
C GLU A 149 20.32 -3.07 -4.53
N GLU A 150 19.91 -2.09 -5.34
CA GLU A 150 18.52 -1.85 -5.71
C GLU A 150 18.00 -2.84 -6.75
N ALA A 151 18.89 -3.55 -7.47
CA ALA A 151 18.51 -4.51 -8.51
C ALA A 151 18.14 -5.90 -7.96
N PHE A 152 18.46 -6.19 -6.69
CA PHE A 152 18.23 -7.49 -6.09
C PHE A 152 16.75 -7.71 -5.70
N CYS A 153 16.05 -8.73 -6.23
CA CYS A 153 14.69 -9.05 -5.71
C CYS A 153 14.81 -9.55 -4.27
N LEU A 154 14.09 -8.89 -3.36
CA LEU A 154 14.00 -9.22 -1.95
C LEU A 154 12.97 -10.34 -1.70
N SER A 155 12.95 -11.36 -2.57
CA SER A 155 12.10 -12.54 -2.40
C SER A 155 12.56 -13.38 -1.21
N VAL A 156 11.66 -14.18 -0.65
CA VAL A 156 12.01 -15.12 0.43
C VAL A 156 13.11 -16.09 -0.03
N ASP A 157 13.01 -16.59 -1.25
CA ASP A 157 13.96 -17.53 -1.82
C ASP A 157 15.35 -16.91 -2.02
N ASN A 158 15.40 -15.66 -2.51
CA ASN A 158 16.67 -14.95 -2.72
C ASN A 158 17.36 -14.61 -1.40
N ILE A 159 16.60 -14.20 -0.38
CA ILE A 159 17.15 -13.98 0.97
C ILE A 159 17.68 -15.29 1.56
N ALA A 160 16.95 -16.40 1.43
CA ALA A 160 17.42 -17.71 1.88
C ALA A 160 18.68 -18.18 1.12
N ALA A 161 18.75 -17.93 -0.19
CA ALA A 161 19.93 -18.21 -1.01
C ALA A 161 21.14 -17.37 -0.58
N LEU A 162 20.93 -16.09 -0.23
CA LEU A 162 21.96 -15.20 0.27
C LEU A 162 22.54 -15.69 1.61
N GLN A 163 21.67 -16.07 2.56
CA GLN A 163 22.10 -16.65 3.84
C GLN A 163 22.89 -17.94 3.62
N SER A 164 22.43 -18.80 2.70
CA SER A 164 23.11 -20.04 2.34
C SER A 164 24.50 -19.76 1.74
N LEU A 165 24.62 -18.75 0.88
CA LEU A 165 25.90 -18.32 0.32
C LEU A 165 26.84 -17.81 1.42
N GLN A 166 26.36 -16.93 2.31
CA GLN A 166 27.15 -16.43 3.44
C GLN A 166 27.70 -17.56 4.30
N GLN A 167 26.85 -18.56 4.62
CA GLN A 167 27.26 -19.72 5.41
C GLN A 167 28.33 -20.55 4.68
N GLN A 168 28.15 -20.78 3.37
CA GLN A 168 29.10 -21.57 2.58
C GLN A 168 30.48 -20.90 2.48
N VAL A 169 30.52 -19.59 2.22
CA VAL A 169 31.79 -18.84 2.15
C VAL A 169 32.46 -18.81 3.53
N GLY A 170 31.69 -18.61 4.61
CA GLY A 170 32.22 -18.65 5.98
C GLY A 170 32.81 -20.01 6.37
N GLN A 171 32.18 -21.12 5.96
CA GLN A 171 32.72 -22.46 6.18
C GLN A 171 34.05 -22.69 5.44
N ARG A 172 34.19 -22.17 4.22
CA ARG A 172 35.45 -22.26 3.45
C ARG A 172 36.56 -21.46 4.11
N ALA A 173 36.26 -20.27 4.62
CA ALA A 173 37.20 -19.45 5.39
C ALA A 173 37.68 -20.17 6.66
N GLY A 174 36.76 -20.70 7.48
CA GLY A 174 37.14 -21.47 8.68
C GLY A 174 37.88 -22.77 8.38
N ALA A 175 37.59 -23.45 7.27
CA ALA A 175 38.29 -24.67 6.86
C ALA A 175 39.72 -24.40 6.35
N ARG A 176 40.04 -23.16 5.91
CA ARG A 176 41.40 -22.72 5.58
C ARG A 176 42.26 -22.46 6.83
N GLU A 177 41.68 -22.46 8.03
CA GLU A 177 42.40 -22.42 9.31
C GLU A 177 42.58 -23.81 9.99
N PRO A 178 43.20 -24.85 9.39
CA PRO A 178 43.55 -26.03 10.16
C PRO A 178 44.89 -25.81 10.89
N SER A 179 44.82 -25.78 12.22
CA SER A 179 45.85 -26.25 13.18
C SER A 179 47.27 -25.67 13.01
N ALA A 180 47.48 -24.42 13.43
CA ALA A 180 48.79 -24.01 13.94
C ALA A 180 48.87 -24.39 15.43
N ALA A 181 49.09 -25.68 15.71
CA ALA A 181 49.43 -26.21 17.03
C ALA A 181 50.48 -27.30 16.88
#